data_AF-A0A1H7TM00-F1
#
_entry.id   AF-A0A1H7TM00-F1
#
_cell.length_a   1.000
_cell.length_b   1.000
_cell.length_c   1.000
_cell.angle_alpha   90.00
_cell.angle_beta   90.00
_cell.angle_gamma   90.00
#
_symmetry.space_group_name_H-M   'P 1'
#
loop_
_entity.id
_entity.type
_entity.pdbx_description
1 polymer ?
#
loop_
_entity_poly.entity_id
_entity_poly.type
_entity_poly.pdbx_seq_one_letter_code
_entity_poly.pdbx_strand_id
1 'polypeptide(L)'
;MKNSVQKRCELLVENRNLIQEGFMLENSLLKAVAAAAFAEKEKTVDVDYLKECRSILRDKQGALSSFRGNNELIVSTKMALGSDPEKYIDEVIEVYKKFQKGKCFGSTFRVLAAMSICDAGKFSEADAIIEKTNNLLEGMRKKHPFIATDEDTSFAVLLAMTEKSVEEILTELEEAFGYIKKSFSFHDNAAYSLTQVLTIFDGSYEDKRDKVLEIYNAFKAAGLKYGKEYELASLGTLININLSTGELVSEVAEAAKFFDGKKGFGMLDMNKQTKLMLGAMVVSGAYSEKSTVTDASVTSGAISMIIAEQTAMLVAIMIASSSAAASSSSN
;
A
#
# COMPACT_ATOMS: atom_id res chain seq x y z
N MET A 1 -23.78 -0.54 4.04
CA MET A 1 -22.53 0.25 4.02
C MET A 1 -22.63 1.29 5.12
N LYS A 2 -21.72 1.29 6.10
CA LYS A 2 -21.75 2.30 7.18
C LYS A 2 -21.42 3.70 6.66
N ASN A 3 -21.94 4.73 7.34
CA ASN A 3 -21.77 6.14 6.97
C ASN A 3 -20.30 6.56 6.82
N SER A 4 -19.39 6.06 7.66
CA SER A 4 -17.95 6.40 7.58
C SER A 4 -17.30 5.83 6.31
N VAL A 5 -17.68 4.62 5.90
CA VAL A 5 -17.21 4.00 4.65
C VAL A 5 -17.79 4.76 3.46
N GLN A 6 -19.08 5.09 3.49
CA GLN A 6 -19.75 5.85 2.43
C GLN A 6 -19.10 7.23 2.21
N LYS A 7 -18.89 8.01 3.28
CA LYS A 7 -18.27 9.34 3.21
C LYS A 7 -16.88 9.29 2.57
N ARG A 8 -16.09 8.27 2.91
CA ARG A 8 -14.76 8.07 2.30
C ARG A 8 -14.84 7.66 0.84
N CYS A 9 -15.78 6.78 0.47
CA CYS A 9 -16.03 6.44 -0.94
C CYS A 9 -16.42 7.67 -1.77
N GLU A 10 -17.30 8.53 -1.23
CA GLU A 10 -17.71 9.78 -1.87
C GLU A 10 -16.52 10.71 -2.08
N LEU A 11 -15.75 10.97 -1.03
CA LEU A 11 -14.59 11.86 -1.08
C LEU A 11 -13.47 11.30 -1.98
N LEU A 12 -13.27 9.99 -2.01
CA LEU A 12 -12.34 9.33 -2.93
C LEU A 12 -12.75 9.60 -4.38
N VAL A 13 -14.04 9.41 -4.73
CA VAL A 13 -14.53 9.67 -6.09
C VAL A 13 -14.40 11.15 -6.46
N GLU A 14 -14.74 12.06 -5.54
CA GLU A 14 -14.58 13.50 -5.72
C GLU A 14 -13.12 13.87 -5.99
N ASN A 15 -12.21 13.47 -5.10
CA ASN A 15 -10.78 13.75 -5.22
C ASN A 15 -10.18 13.15 -6.49
N ARG A 16 -10.59 11.94 -6.89
CA ARG A 16 -10.09 11.31 -8.13
C ARG A 16 -10.50 12.12 -9.35
N ASN A 17 -11.68 12.71 -9.36
CA ASN A 17 -12.15 13.56 -10.45
C ASN A 17 -11.39 14.88 -10.49
N LEU A 18 -11.16 15.52 -9.34
CA LEU A 18 -10.36 16.73 -9.24
C LEU A 18 -8.91 16.49 -9.70
N ILE A 19 -8.27 15.42 -9.23
CA ILE A 19 -6.91 15.04 -9.64
C ILE A 19 -6.86 14.79 -11.16
N GLN A 20 -7.88 14.13 -11.74
CA GLN A 20 -7.93 13.89 -13.19
C GLN A 20 -7.84 15.18 -14.02
N GLU A 21 -8.38 16.30 -13.54
CA GLU A 21 -8.34 17.58 -14.25
C GLU A 21 -6.93 18.18 -14.28
N GLY A 22 -6.17 18.05 -13.19
CA GLY A 22 -4.78 18.51 -13.11
C GLY A 22 -3.72 17.52 -13.62
N PHE A 23 -4.05 16.22 -13.66
CA PHE A 23 -3.10 15.12 -13.84
C PHE A 23 -3.59 14.11 -14.89
N MET A 24 -4.02 14.61 -16.05
CA MET A 24 -4.69 13.81 -17.08
C MET A 24 -3.89 12.58 -17.54
N LEU A 25 -2.58 12.72 -17.69
CA LEU A 25 -1.67 11.70 -18.21
C LEU A 25 -1.24 10.65 -17.17
N GLU A 26 -1.56 10.87 -15.89
CA GLU A 26 -1.22 9.91 -14.83
C GLU A 26 -2.09 8.64 -14.93
N ASN A 27 -1.53 7.52 -14.49
CA ASN A 27 -2.25 6.25 -14.44
C ASN A 27 -3.54 6.36 -13.61
N SER A 28 -4.64 5.74 -14.08
CA SER A 28 -5.97 5.84 -13.45
C SER A 28 -5.98 5.33 -12.00
N LEU A 29 -5.25 4.24 -11.73
CA LEU A 29 -5.13 3.67 -10.39
C LEU A 29 -4.28 4.54 -9.46
N LEU A 30 -3.17 5.10 -9.95
CA LEU A 30 -2.35 6.03 -9.17
C LEU A 30 -3.16 7.27 -8.74
N LYS A 31 -4.02 7.79 -9.63
CA LYS A 31 -4.95 8.87 -9.28
C LYS A 31 -5.96 8.46 -8.21
N ALA A 32 -6.47 7.23 -8.26
CA ALA A 32 -7.40 6.75 -7.25
C ALA A 32 -6.74 6.52 -5.88
N VAL A 33 -5.51 6.02 -5.85
CA VAL A 33 -4.76 5.87 -4.59
C VAL A 33 -4.37 7.23 -4.02
N ALA A 34 -3.93 8.18 -4.85
CA ALA A 34 -3.72 9.56 -4.40
C ALA A 34 -5.00 10.17 -3.82
N ALA A 35 -6.13 10.01 -4.51
CA ALA A 35 -7.44 10.45 -4.04
C ALA A 35 -7.87 9.77 -2.72
N ALA A 36 -7.56 8.48 -2.56
CA ALA A 36 -7.83 7.72 -1.35
C ALA A 36 -7.01 8.24 -0.17
N ALA A 37 -5.74 8.62 -0.37
CA ALA A 37 -4.91 9.22 0.68
C ALA A 37 -5.50 10.55 1.19
N PHE A 38 -6.02 11.40 0.29
CA PHE A 38 -6.76 12.60 0.71
C PHE A 38 -8.07 12.26 1.44
N ALA A 39 -8.83 11.29 0.93
CA ALA A 39 -10.08 10.86 1.54
C ALA A 39 -9.89 10.25 2.94
N GLU A 40 -8.79 9.54 3.16
CA GLU A 40 -8.40 9.00 4.46
C GLU A 40 -8.16 10.12 5.49
N LYS A 41 -7.58 11.25 5.08
CA LYS A 41 -7.42 12.43 5.94
C LYS A 41 -8.66 13.33 6.00
N GLU A 42 -9.78 12.88 5.45
CA GLU A 42 -11.02 13.64 5.28
C GLU A 42 -10.81 15.01 4.60
N LYS A 43 -9.87 15.09 3.65
CA LYS A 43 -9.56 16.31 2.90
C LYS A 43 -10.04 16.21 1.45
N THR A 44 -10.62 17.30 0.95
CA THR A 44 -10.73 17.53 -0.50
C THR A 44 -9.36 17.99 -1.02
N VAL A 45 -8.94 17.46 -2.17
CA VAL A 45 -7.67 17.83 -2.79
C VAL A 45 -7.69 19.27 -3.30
N ASP A 46 -6.65 20.04 -2.95
CA ASP A 46 -6.30 21.28 -3.64
C ASP A 46 -5.39 20.93 -4.82
N VAL A 47 -5.94 20.99 -6.03
CA VAL A 47 -5.24 20.56 -7.25
C VAL A 47 -4.07 21.49 -7.59
N ASP A 48 -4.16 22.78 -7.28
CA ASP A 48 -3.09 23.72 -7.59
C ASP A 48 -1.95 23.60 -6.58
N TYR A 49 -2.25 23.41 -5.30
CA TYR A 49 -1.23 23.09 -4.31
C TYR A 49 -0.55 21.74 -4.58
N LEU A 50 -1.30 20.73 -5.06
CA LEU A 50 -0.72 19.45 -5.47
C LEU A 50 0.25 19.62 -6.66
N LYS A 51 -0.05 20.51 -7.62
CA LYS A 51 0.86 20.86 -8.72
C LYS A 51 2.10 21.61 -8.22
N GLU A 52 1.94 22.49 -7.23
CA GLU A 52 3.06 23.19 -6.58
C GLU A 52 4.02 22.19 -5.91
N CYS A 53 3.48 21.25 -5.11
CA CYS A 53 4.26 20.16 -4.53
C CYS A 53 5.01 19.34 -5.60
N ARG A 54 4.35 19.07 -6.74
CA ARG A 54 4.98 18.43 -7.88
C ARG A 54 6.12 19.27 -8.45
N SER A 55 5.96 20.59 -8.54
CA SER A 55 7.01 21.49 -9.01
C SER A 55 8.23 21.45 -8.09
N ILE A 56 8.03 21.56 -6.77
CA ILE A 56 9.09 21.46 -5.76
C ILE A 56 9.85 20.14 -5.91
N LEU A 57 9.13 19.02 -6.08
CA LEU A 57 9.74 17.72 -6.32
C LEU A 57 10.62 17.72 -7.58
N ARG A 58 10.12 18.29 -8.69
CA ARG A 58 10.85 18.36 -9.97
C ARG A 58 12.10 19.23 -9.89
N ASP A 59 12.07 20.27 -9.09
CA ASP A 59 13.23 21.16 -8.89
C ASP A 59 14.33 20.47 -8.07
N LYS A 60 13.94 19.66 -7.08
CA LYS A 60 14.88 18.89 -6.24
C LYS A 60 15.37 17.59 -6.87
N GLN A 61 14.65 17.03 -7.84
CA GLN A 61 14.95 15.72 -8.43
C GLN A 61 14.94 15.74 -9.96
N GLY A 62 16.06 15.32 -10.55
CA GLY A 62 16.22 15.23 -12.00
C GLY A 62 15.17 14.34 -12.67
N ALA A 63 14.91 14.60 -13.96
CA ALA A 63 13.85 13.93 -14.72
C ALA A 63 13.99 12.40 -14.82
N LEU A 64 15.19 11.86 -14.60
CA LEU A 64 15.48 10.42 -14.63
C LEU A 64 15.55 9.78 -13.23
N SER A 65 15.20 10.52 -12.16
CA SER A 65 15.21 9.95 -10.81
C SER A 65 14.05 8.97 -10.60
N SER A 66 14.19 8.06 -9.64
CA SER A 66 13.11 7.14 -9.26
C SER A 66 11.93 7.83 -8.58
N PHE A 67 12.02 9.12 -8.27
CA PHE A 67 10.89 9.92 -7.78
C PHE A 67 9.97 10.38 -8.91
N ARG A 68 10.39 10.22 -10.17
CA ARG A 68 9.60 10.56 -11.36
C ARG A 68 8.76 9.37 -11.83
N GLY A 69 7.95 9.57 -12.86
CA GLY A 69 7.06 8.54 -13.39
C GLY A 69 5.99 8.15 -12.37
N ASN A 70 5.82 6.85 -12.13
CA ASN A 70 4.75 6.32 -11.26
C ASN A 70 4.81 6.83 -9.80
N ASN A 71 5.99 7.20 -9.30
CA ASN A 71 6.12 7.76 -7.95
C ASN A 71 5.75 9.24 -7.84
N GLU A 72 5.76 9.97 -8.95
CA GLU A 72 5.73 11.43 -8.91
C GLU A 72 4.42 11.97 -8.30
N LEU A 73 3.28 11.40 -8.71
CA LEU A 73 1.99 11.76 -8.14
C LEU A 73 1.86 11.33 -6.67
N ILE A 74 2.39 10.16 -6.31
CA ILE A 74 2.31 9.62 -4.94
C ILE A 74 3.14 10.46 -3.98
N VAL A 75 4.39 10.78 -4.34
CA VAL A 75 5.27 11.66 -3.55
C VAL A 75 4.65 13.05 -3.41
N SER A 76 4.17 13.64 -4.51
CA SER A 76 3.53 14.96 -4.48
C SER A 76 2.28 14.97 -3.59
N THR A 77 1.51 13.88 -3.58
CA THR A 77 0.33 13.72 -2.72
C THR A 77 0.72 13.74 -1.24
N LYS A 78 1.78 13.03 -0.86
CA LYS A 78 2.23 12.98 0.53
C LYS A 78 2.83 14.31 0.99
N MET A 79 3.56 15.00 0.12
CA MET A 79 3.98 16.39 0.35
C MET A 79 2.77 17.30 0.61
N ALA A 80 1.74 17.23 -0.21
CA ALA A 80 0.54 18.06 -0.09
C ALA A 80 -0.31 17.74 1.16
N LEU A 81 -0.21 16.52 1.68
CA LEU A 81 -0.88 16.12 2.93
C LEU A 81 -0.10 16.52 4.19
N GLY A 82 1.23 16.69 4.07
CA GLY A 82 2.12 17.14 5.12
C GLY A 82 1.97 18.63 5.45
N SER A 83 2.47 19.04 6.62
CA SER A 83 2.48 20.45 7.03
C SER A 83 3.65 21.24 6.44
N ASP A 84 4.72 20.56 6.02
CA ASP A 84 5.93 21.15 5.45
C ASP A 84 6.41 20.28 4.27
N PRO A 85 5.98 20.60 3.03
CA PRO A 85 6.26 19.76 1.86
C PRO A 85 7.75 19.74 1.50
N GLU A 86 8.46 20.85 1.71
CA GLU A 86 9.90 20.95 1.41
C GLU A 86 10.74 20.11 2.36
N LYS A 87 10.47 20.22 3.67
CA LYS A 87 11.14 19.39 4.66
C LYS A 87 10.86 17.92 4.43
N TYR A 88 9.60 17.55 4.17
CA TYR A 88 9.21 16.17 3.91
C TYR A 88 10.01 15.57 2.75
N ILE A 89 10.08 16.26 1.61
CA ILE A 89 10.80 15.72 0.45
C ILE A 89 12.31 15.65 0.69
N ASP A 90 12.89 16.60 1.43
CA ASP A 90 14.31 16.55 1.79
C ASP A 90 14.64 15.34 2.67
N GLU A 91 13.80 15.04 3.67
CA GLU A 91 13.92 13.85 4.52
C GLU A 91 13.80 12.56 3.69
N VAL A 92 12.79 12.45 2.82
CA VAL A 92 12.61 11.27 1.96
C VAL A 92 13.80 11.09 1.00
N ILE A 93 14.33 12.17 0.42
CA ILE A 93 15.52 12.12 -0.45
C ILE A 93 16.73 11.62 0.34
N GLU A 94 16.92 12.08 1.58
CA GLU A 94 18.03 11.63 2.43
C GLU A 94 17.94 10.14 2.73
N VAL A 95 16.77 9.66 3.19
CA VAL A 95 16.54 8.24 3.49
C VAL A 95 16.71 7.38 2.23
N TYR A 96 16.22 7.85 1.08
CA TYR A 96 16.41 7.17 -0.20
C TYR A 96 17.89 7.05 -0.59
N LYS A 97 18.69 8.12 -0.41
CA LYS A 97 20.14 8.09 -0.67
C LYS A 97 20.84 7.06 0.21
N LYS A 98 20.42 6.91 1.47
CA LYS A 98 20.92 5.87 2.38
C LYS A 98 20.62 4.47 1.84
N PHE A 99 19.39 4.21 1.38
CA PHE A 99 19.01 2.94 0.72
C PHE A 99 19.76 2.63 -0.60
N GLN A 100 20.20 3.67 -1.29
CA GLN A 100 20.93 3.60 -2.56
C GLN A 100 22.43 3.38 -2.41
N LYS A 101 22.99 3.58 -1.20
CA LYS A 101 24.44 3.49 -0.97
C LYS A 101 24.98 2.13 -1.45
N GLY A 102 25.95 2.16 -2.38
CA GLY A 102 26.58 0.97 -2.95
C GLY A 102 25.79 0.27 -4.06
N LYS A 103 24.68 0.84 -4.55
CA LYS A 103 23.87 0.28 -5.64
C LYS A 103 24.01 1.10 -6.92
N CYS A 104 24.04 0.43 -8.06
CA CYS A 104 24.26 1.09 -9.37
C CYS A 104 22.98 1.70 -9.97
N PHE A 105 21.80 1.27 -9.54
CA PHE A 105 20.52 1.68 -10.12
C PHE A 105 19.52 2.14 -9.05
N GLY A 106 18.81 3.22 -9.37
CA GLY A 106 17.67 3.70 -8.61
C GLY A 106 16.51 2.71 -8.62
N SER A 107 15.61 2.84 -7.64
CA SER A 107 14.46 1.96 -7.46
C SER A 107 13.22 2.77 -7.06
N THR A 108 12.10 2.49 -7.73
CA THR A 108 10.78 3.04 -7.40
C THR A 108 10.33 2.58 -6.01
N PHE A 109 10.60 1.32 -5.66
CA PHE A 109 10.22 0.72 -4.36
C PHE A 109 11.04 1.27 -3.19
N ARG A 110 12.29 1.68 -3.43
CA ARG A 110 13.11 2.37 -2.41
C ARG A 110 12.60 3.77 -2.10
N VAL A 111 11.97 4.46 -3.05
CA VAL A 111 11.30 5.73 -2.77
C VAL A 111 10.14 5.50 -1.81
N LEU A 112 9.28 4.52 -2.10
CA LEU A 112 8.18 4.16 -1.18
C LEU A 112 8.68 3.69 0.19
N ALA A 113 9.80 2.95 0.22
CA ALA A 113 10.40 2.54 1.48
C ALA A 113 10.90 3.74 2.30
N ALA A 114 11.51 4.73 1.64
CA ALA A 114 11.92 5.97 2.28
C ALA A 114 10.72 6.79 2.77
N MET A 115 9.66 6.88 1.96
CA MET A 115 8.39 7.51 2.36
C MET A 115 7.79 6.82 3.57
N SER A 116 7.77 5.49 3.61
CA SER A 116 7.21 4.72 4.74
C SER A 116 7.90 5.06 6.07
N ILE A 117 9.23 5.24 6.07
CA ILE A 117 9.97 5.65 7.28
C ILE A 117 9.59 7.08 7.71
N CYS A 118 9.50 8.01 6.76
CA CYS A 118 9.17 9.41 7.04
C CYS A 118 7.71 9.57 7.49
N ASP A 119 6.78 8.88 6.85
CA ASP A 119 5.35 8.87 7.17
C ASP A 119 5.08 8.26 8.56
N ALA A 120 5.92 7.32 9.00
CA ALA A 120 5.89 6.77 10.35
C ALA A 120 6.51 7.69 11.41
N GLY A 121 7.04 8.87 11.02
CA GLY A 121 7.74 9.78 11.92
C GLY A 121 9.08 9.23 12.41
N LYS A 122 9.64 8.22 11.75
CA LYS A 122 10.86 7.50 12.16
C LYS A 122 12.12 7.95 11.40
N PHE A 123 12.14 9.18 10.89
CA PHE A 123 13.28 9.73 10.15
C PHE A 123 14.60 9.65 10.96
N SER A 124 14.56 9.95 12.26
CA SER A 124 15.74 9.87 13.15
C SER A 124 16.26 8.44 13.35
N GLU A 125 15.42 7.43 13.13
CA GLU A 125 15.77 6.01 13.27
C GLU A 125 16.10 5.35 11.93
N ALA A 126 16.13 6.13 10.84
CA ALA A 126 16.21 5.61 9.48
C ALA A 126 17.40 4.66 9.26
N ASP A 127 18.58 4.96 9.82
CA ASP A 127 19.77 4.12 9.64
C ASP A 127 19.57 2.71 10.21
N ALA A 128 19.02 2.59 11.43
CA ALA A 128 18.74 1.30 12.07
C ALA A 128 17.64 0.53 11.32
N ILE A 129 16.59 1.23 10.86
CA ILE A 129 15.51 0.61 10.08
C ILE A 129 16.03 0.11 8.73
N ILE A 130 16.89 0.88 8.05
CA ILE A 130 17.51 0.50 6.77
C ILE A 130 18.41 -0.73 6.97
N GLU A 131 19.21 -0.77 8.04
CA GLU A 131 20.04 -1.92 8.36
C GLU A 131 19.19 -3.19 8.54
N LYS A 132 18.16 -3.11 9.38
CA LYS A 132 17.23 -4.23 9.60
C LYS A 132 16.51 -4.64 8.32
N THR A 133 16.10 -3.68 7.48
CA THR A 133 15.50 -3.92 6.16
C THR A 133 16.44 -4.70 5.25
N ASN A 134 17.72 -4.33 5.20
CA ASN A 134 18.71 -5.03 4.37
C ASN A 134 18.95 -6.46 4.86
N ASN A 135 19.02 -6.67 6.19
CA ASN A 135 19.15 -8.00 6.79
C ASN A 135 17.94 -8.89 6.46
N LEU A 136 16.73 -8.32 6.50
CA LEU A 136 15.50 -9.02 6.08
C LEU A 136 15.57 -9.40 4.59
N LEU A 137 15.90 -8.47 3.70
CA LEU A 137 16.01 -8.74 2.27
C LEU A 137 17.06 -9.80 1.95
N GLU A 138 18.20 -9.80 2.66
CA GLU A 138 19.20 -10.84 2.53
C GLU A 138 18.65 -12.21 2.96
N GLY A 139 17.97 -12.27 4.11
CA GLY A 139 17.32 -13.49 4.59
C GLY A 139 16.25 -14.03 3.63
N MET A 140 15.39 -13.15 3.11
CA MET A 140 14.36 -13.48 2.12
C MET A 140 14.99 -14.05 0.84
N ARG A 141 16.05 -13.42 0.31
CA ARG A 141 16.75 -13.90 -0.90
C ARG A 141 17.46 -15.22 -0.72
N LYS A 142 17.99 -15.51 0.49
CA LYS A 142 18.60 -16.81 0.80
C LYS A 142 17.60 -17.95 0.70
N LYS A 143 16.34 -17.72 1.08
CA LYS A 143 15.28 -18.74 1.05
C LYS A 143 14.51 -18.76 -0.27
N HIS A 144 14.21 -17.59 -0.84
CA HIS A 144 13.41 -17.41 -2.06
C HIS A 144 14.09 -16.50 -3.09
N PRO A 145 15.20 -16.92 -3.72
CA PRO A 145 15.98 -16.06 -4.62
C PRO A 145 15.22 -15.60 -5.86
N PHE A 146 14.16 -16.31 -6.27
CA PHE A 146 13.35 -15.99 -7.45
C PHE A 146 12.08 -15.18 -7.13
N ILE A 147 11.70 -15.09 -5.85
CA ILE A 147 10.50 -14.36 -5.39
C ILE A 147 10.92 -13.03 -4.76
N ALA A 148 12.02 -13.02 -3.99
CA ALA A 148 12.53 -11.84 -3.32
C ALA A 148 13.21 -10.88 -4.32
N THR A 149 12.42 -9.93 -4.82
CA THR A 149 12.82 -8.92 -5.80
C THR A 149 13.04 -7.55 -5.16
N ASP A 150 13.18 -6.51 -5.97
CA ASP A 150 13.25 -5.13 -5.49
C ASP A 150 11.88 -4.64 -4.98
N GLU A 151 10.77 -5.25 -5.42
CA GLU A 151 9.39 -4.98 -4.98
C GLU A 151 9.22 -5.22 -3.47
N ASP A 152 9.90 -6.25 -2.94
CA ASP A 152 9.87 -6.61 -1.53
C ASP A 152 10.52 -5.57 -0.61
N THR A 153 11.30 -4.63 -1.16
CA THR A 153 11.98 -3.59 -0.35
C THR A 153 10.99 -2.81 0.51
N SER A 154 9.82 -2.52 -0.05
CA SER A 154 8.84 -1.69 0.65
C SER A 154 8.04 -2.48 1.69
N PHE A 155 7.80 -3.78 1.49
CA PHE A 155 7.25 -4.62 2.56
C PHE A 155 8.28 -4.90 3.65
N ALA A 156 9.54 -5.13 3.26
CA ALA A 156 10.64 -5.36 4.20
C ALA A 156 10.89 -4.16 5.12
N VAL A 157 10.71 -2.92 4.64
CA VAL A 157 10.84 -1.75 5.52
C VAL A 157 9.69 -1.66 6.54
N LEU A 158 8.46 -2.01 6.15
CA LEU A 158 7.33 -2.06 7.07
C LEU A 158 7.57 -3.11 8.16
N LEU A 159 8.07 -4.29 7.77
CA LEU A 159 8.47 -5.35 8.69
C LEU A 159 9.62 -4.90 9.61
N ALA A 160 10.62 -4.17 9.09
CA ALA A 160 11.73 -3.66 9.88
C ALA A 160 11.28 -2.67 10.96
N MET A 161 10.19 -1.92 10.72
CA MET A 161 9.64 -0.97 11.69
C MET A 161 8.84 -1.62 12.83
N THR A 162 8.55 -2.93 12.76
CA THR A 162 7.96 -3.69 13.86
C THR A 162 9.00 -3.98 14.95
N GLU A 163 8.54 -4.32 16.16
CA GLU A 163 9.42 -4.71 17.27
C GLU A 163 10.01 -6.12 17.12
N LYS A 164 9.53 -6.91 16.16
CA LYS A 164 10.00 -8.28 15.90
C LYS A 164 11.46 -8.28 15.42
N SER A 165 12.27 -9.22 15.89
CA SER A 165 13.62 -9.41 15.39
C SER A 165 13.62 -9.91 13.93
N VAL A 166 14.78 -9.80 13.27
CA VAL A 166 14.97 -10.31 11.91
C VAL A 166 14.66 -11.81 11.83
N GLU A 167 15.09 -12.58 12.83
CA GLU A 167 14.89 -14.03 12.86
C GLU A 167 13.42 -14.42 13.07
N GLU A 168 12.71 -13.74 13.98
CA GLU A 168 11.28 -13.94 14.18
C GLU A 168 10.50 -13.65 12.90
N ILE A 169 10.77 -12.52 12.23
CA ILE A 169 10.11 -12.15 10.97
C ILE A 169 10.38 -13.21 9.89
N LEU A 170 11.65 -13.59 9.68
CA LEU A 170 12.02 -14.57 8.66
C LEU A 170 11.51 -16.00 8.95
N THR A 171 11.23 -16.32 10.21
CA THR A 171 10.63 -17.61 10.58
C THR A 171 9.13 -17.56 10.29
N GLU A 172 8.46 -16.53 10.78
CA GLU A 172 7.02 -16.33 10.58
C GLU A 172 6.66 -16.27 9.08
N LEU A 173 7.45 -15.57 8.27
CA LEU A 173 7.26 -15.48 6.82
C LEU A 173 7.29 -16.86 6.15
N GLU A 174 8.24 -17.74 6.52
CA GLU A 174 8.33 -19.06 5.90
C GLU A 174 7.18 -19.98 6.28
N GLU A 175 6.82 -19.98 7.56
CA GLU A 175 5.74 -20.83 8.08
C GLU A 175 4.39 -20.41 7.48
N ALA A 176 4.12 -19.10 7.46
CA ALA A 176 2.93 -18.55 6.85
C ALA A 176 2.91 -18.77 5.33
N PHE A 177 4.01 -18.52 4.62
CA PHE A 177 4.08 -18.69 3.17
C PHE A 177 3.90 -20.15 2.74
N GLY A 178 4.57 -21.07 3.44
CA GLY A 178 4.48 -22.51 3.18
C GLY A 178 3.05 -23.06 3.26
N TYR A 179 2.21 -22.44 4.08
CA TYR A 179 0.79 -22.75 4.17
C TYR A 179 -0.05 -21.97 3.15
N ILE A 180 0.08 -20.64 3.09
CA ILE A 180 -0.74 -19.74 2.25
C ILE A 180 -0.62 -20.12 0.77
N LYS A 181 0.58 -20.46 0.29
CA LYS A 181 0.80 -20.81 -1.12
C LYS A 181 -0.04 -22.02 -1.59
N LYS A 182 -0.48 -22.89 -0.68
CA LYS A 182 -1.35 -24.04 -1.02
C LYS A 182 -2.73 -23.59 -1.48
N SER A 183 -3.23 -22.46 -0.95
CA SER A 183 -4.52 -21.88 -1.32
C SER A 183 -4.45 -21.01 -2.58
N PHE A 184 -3.24 -20.57 -2.95
CA PHE A 184 -2.97 -19.66 -4.07
C PHE A 184 -1.93 -20.24 -5.03
N SER A 185 -2.04 -21.54 -5.34
CA SER A 185 -1.11 -22.21 -6.25
C SER A 185 -0.98 -21.46 -7.58
N PHE A 186 0.25 -21.37 -8.10
CA PHE A 186 0.63 -20.62 -9.30
C PHE A 186 0.64 -19.08 -9.14
N HIS A 187 0.43 -18.56 -7.92
CA HIS A 187 0.49 -17.14 -7.60
C HIS A 187 1.45 -16.86 -6.45
N ASP A 188 2.64 -17.49 -6.48
CA ASP A 188 3.58 -17.50 -5.37
C ASP A 188 4.02 -16.08 -4.94
N ASN A 189 4.27 -15.17 -5.88
CA ASN A 189 4.64 -13.78 -5.57
C ASN A 189 3.53 -13.06 -4.79
N ALA A 190 2.29 -13.15 -5.26
CA ALA A 190 1.15 -12.53 -4.59
C ALA A 190 0.87 -13.14 -3.22
N ALA A 191 1.00 -14.46 -3.09
CA ALA A 191 0.90 -15.14 -1.80
C ALA A 191 2.02 -14.69 -0.84
N TYR A 192 3.23 -14.50 -1.33
CA TYR A 192 4.35 -14.01 -0.52
C TYR A 192 4.13 -12.57 -0.05
N SER A 193 3.69 -11.67 -0.93
CA SER A 193 3.34 -10.29 -0.54
C SER A 193 2.20 -10.25 0.49
N LEU A 194 1.20 -11.13 0.36
CA LEU A 194 0.17 -11.26 1.38
C LEU A 194 0.78 -11.70 2.72
N THR A 195 1.63 -12.72 2.72
CA THR A 195 2.32 -13.17 3.92
C THR A 195 3.12 -12.05 4.58
N GLN A 196 3.84 -11.23 3.80
CA GLN A 196 4.55 -10.06 4.32
C GLN A 196 3.61 -9.10 5.04
N VAL A 197 2.45 -8.77 4.45
CA VAL A 197 1.45 -7.90 5.11
C VAL A 197 0.95 -8.51 6.42
N LEU A 198 0.65 -9.81 6.45
CA LEU A 198 0.20 -10.49 7.67
C LEU A 198 1.25 -10.45 8.78
N THR A 199 2.53 -10.63 8.43
CA THR A 199 3.62 -10.67 9.40
C THR A 199 3.88 -9.30 10.04
N ILE A 200 3.45 -8.20 9.43
CA ILE A 200 3.54 -6.88 10.07
C ILE A 200 2.66 -6.81 11.31
N PHE A 201 1.50 -7.48 11.30
CA PHE A 201 0.57 -7.44 12.42
C PHE A 201 0.99 -8.38 13.56
N ASP A 202 0.66 -7.99 14.78
CA ASP A 202 0.84 -8.79 15.99
C ASP A 202 -0.13 -9.97 16.04
N GLY A 203 0.13 -10.92 16.94
CA GLY A 203 -0.64 -12.16 17.09
C GLY A 203 0.00 -13.35 16.37
N SER A 204 -0.52 -14.55 16.65
CA SER A 204 0.00 -15.80 16.09
C SER A 204 -0.16 -15.82 14.57
N TYR A 205 0.81 -16.42 13.87
CA TYR A 205 0.73 -16.48 12.41
C TYR A 205 -0.37 -17.44 11.95
N GLU A 206 -0.69 -18.46 12.76
CA GLU A 206 -1.79 -19.38 12.51
C GLU A 206 -3.13 -18.64 12.50
N ASP A 207 -3.42 -17.81 13.50
CA ASP A 207 -4.67 -17.07 13.57
C ASP A 207 -4.80 -16.09 12.40
N LYS A 208 -3.73 -15.34 12.08
CA LYS A 208 -3.73 -14.37 10.97
C LYS A 208 -3.94 -15.03 9.62
N ARG A 209 -3.27 -16.16 9.40
CA ARG A 209 -3.39 -16.98 8.19
C ARG A 209 -4.78 -17.57 8.03
N ASP A 210 -5.32 -18.15 9.09
CA ASP A 210 -6.62 -18.80 9.05
C ASP A 210 -7.72 -17.73 8.85
N LYS A 211 -7.58 -16.57 9.52
CA LYS A 211 -8.46 -15.42 9.33
C LYS A 211 -8.46 -14.87 7.91
N VAL A 212 -7.28 -14.70 7.28
CA VAL A 212 -7.24 -14.17 5.91
C VAL A 212 -7.86 -15.14 4.90
N LEU A 213 -7.69 -16.46 5.09
CA LEU A 213 -8.31 -17.47 4.25
C LEU A 213 -9.82 -17.56 4.48
N GLU A 214 -10.28 -17.37 5.72
CA GLU A 214 -11.70 -17.22 6.05
C GLU A 214 -12.31 -16.05 5.27
N ILE A 215 -11.67 -14.87 5.30
CA ILE A 215 -12.09 -13.66 4.56
C ILE A 215 -12.11 -13.93 3.05
N TYR A 216 -11.03 -14.50 2.50
CA TYR A 216 -10.93 -14.82 1.07
C TYR A 216 -12.06 -15.76 0.62
N ASN A 217 -12.32 -16.82 1.40
CA ASN A 217 -13.38 -17.77 1.10
C ASN A 217 -14.78 -17.15 1.25
N ALA A 218 -14.97 -16.23 2.19
CA ALA A 218 -16.22 -15.50 2.35
C ALA A 218 -16.52 -14.59 1.14
N PHE A 219 -15.51 -13.89 0.59
CA PHE A 219 -15.68 -13.18 -0.70
C PHE A 219 -16.13 -14.14 -1.81
N LYS A 220 -15.46 -15.30 -1.93
CA LYS A 220 -15.80 -16.32 -2.94
C LYS A 220 -17.22 -16.84 -2.76
N ALA A 221 -17.65 -17.12 -1.53
CA ALA A 221 -18.99 -17.57 -1.20
C ALA A 221 -20.06 -16.52 -1.53
N ALA A 222 -19.73 -15.23 -1.39
CA ALA A 222 -20.57 -14.11 -1.82
C ALA A 222 -20.56 -13.87 -3.36
N GLY A 223 -19.89 -14.72 -4.14
CA GLY A 223 -19.77 -14.58 -5.60
C GLY A 223 -18.78 -13.51 -6.05
N LEU A 224 -17.97 -12.97 -5.13
CA LEU A 224 -16.98 -11.94 -5.38
C LEU A 224 -15.61 -12.58 -5.58
N LYS A 225 -15.06 -12.48 -6.79
CA LYS A 225 -13.72 -13.00 -7.11
C LYS A 225 -12.68 -11.97 -6.70
N TYR A 226 -12.11 -12.12 -5.50
CA TYR A 226 -10.96 -11.31 -5.10
C TYR A 226 -9.74 -11.61 -5.99
N GLY A 227 -8.90 -10.61 -6.23
CA GLY A 227 -7.68 -10.76 -7.03
C GLY A 227 -6.71 -11.78 -6.43
N LYS A 228 -5.96 -12.46 -7.30
CA LYS A 228 -4.90 -13.41 -6.93
C LYS A 228 -3.50 -12.92 -7.35
N GLU A 229 -3.42 -11.74 -7.95
CA GLU A 229 -2.16 -11.09 -8.31
C GLU A 229 -1.82 -10.05 -7.22
N TYR A 230 -1.26 -8.90 -7.60
CA TYR A 230 -0.86 -7.85 -6.67
C TYR A 230 -1.97 -7.40 -5.70
N GLU A 231 -3.25 -7.46 -6.09
CA GLU A 231 -4.36 -7.09 -5.20
C GLU A 231 -4.47 -7.98 -3.96
N LEU A 232 -3.95 -9.21 -4.01
CA LEU A 232 -4.12 -10.19 -2.93
C LEU A 232 -3.57 -9.69 -1.61
N ALA A 233 -2.44 -8.96 -1.62
CA ALA A 233 -1.80 -8.42 -0.41
C ALA A 233 -2.73 -7.48 0.38
N SER A 234 -3.64 -6.77 -0.30
CA SER A 234 -4.60 -5.88 0.36
C SER A 234 -5.55 -6.59 1.32
N LEU A 235 -5.79 -7.90 1.16
CA LEU A 235 -6.61 -8.68 2.10
C LEU A 235 -6.01 -8.71 3.51
N GLY A 236 -4.68 -8.68 3.61
CA GLY A 236 -4.01 -8.69 4.90
C GLY A 236 -4.38 -7.49 5.76
N THR A 237 -4.74 -6.36 5.15
CA THR A 237 -5.16 -5.12 5.84
C THR A 237 -6.51 -5.24 6.55
N LEU A 238 -7.27 -6.32 6.29
CA LEU A 238 -8.60 -6.53 6.84
C LEU A 238 -8.63 -7.42 8.09
N ILE A 239 -7.55 -8.14 8.39
CA ILE A 239 -7.56 -9.21 9.41
C ILE A 239 -7.81 -8.70 10.83
N ASN A 240 -7.43 -7.45 11.12
CA ASN A 240 -7.56 -6.82 12.43
C ASN A 240 -8.83 -5.95 12.56
N ILE A 241 -9.70 -5.95 11.55
CA ILE A 241 -10.96 -5.22 11.63
C ILE A 241 -11.93 -6.00 12.51
N ASN A 242 -12.38 -5.37 13.60
CA ASN A 242 -13.30 -5.96 14.56
C ASN A 242 -14.75 -6.00 14.03
N LEU A 243 -14.98 -6.81 13.00
CA LEU A 243 -16.27 -7.15 12.41
C LEU A 243 -16.36 -8.66 12.22
N SER A 244 -17.58 -9.19 12.18
CA SER A 244 -17.76 -10.56 11.67
C SER A 244 -17.31 -10.62 10.20
N THR A 245 -16.82 -11.79 9.76
CA THR A 245 -16.33 -11.97 8.38
C THR A 245 -17.40 -11.64 7.34
N GLY A 246 -18.67 -11.97 7.62
CA GLY A 246 -19.79 -11.63 6.73
C GLY A 246 -20.04 -10.12 6.62
N GLU A 247 -20.05 -9.40 7.74
CA GLU A 247 -20.19 -7.94 7.75
C GLU A 247 -19.02 -7.26 7.05
N LEU A 248 -17.80 -7.71 7.31
CA LEU A 248 -16.59 -7.20 6.68
C LEU A 248 -16.64 -7.35 5.14
N VAL A 249 -16.98 -8.54 4.65
CA VAL A 249 -17.13 -8.80 3.20
C VAL A 249 -18.25 -7.95 2.62
N SER A 250 -19.37 -7.78 3.32
CA SER A 250 -20.48 -6.93 2.89
C SER A 250 -20.05 -5.47 2.74
N GLU A 251 -19.36 -4.90 3.73
CA GLU A 251 -18.91 -3.51 3.70
C GLU A 251 -17.93 -3.26 2.54
N VAL A 252 -16.97 -4.17 2.32
CA VAL A 252 -16.04 -4.08 1.17
C VAL A 252 -16.77 -4.22 -0.15
N ALA A 253 -17.73 -5.16 -0.24
CA ALA A 253 -18.51 -5.37 -1.45
C ALA A 253 -19.35 -4.14 -1.83
N GLU A 254 -19.99 -3.51 -0.84
CA GLU A 254 -20.78 -2.31 -1.06
C GLU A 254 -19.90 -1.10 -1.43
N ALA A 255 -18.73 -0.94 -0.79
CA ALA A 255 -17.75 0.07 -1.17
C ALA A 255 -17.26 -0.13 -2.62
N ALA A 256 -16.93 -1.36 -3.01
CA ALA A 256 -16.53 -1.69 -4.37
C ALA A 256 -17.65 -1.42 -5.39
N LYS A 257 -18.89 -1.78 -5.04
CA LYS A 257 -20.09 -1.51 -5.86
C LYS A 257 -20.39 -0.02 -5.98
N PHE A 258 -20.10 0.78 -4.96
CA PHE A 258 -20.29 2.23 -5.01
C PHE A 258 -19.48 2.88 -6.15
N PHE A 259 -18.33 2.31 -6.49
CA PHE A 259 -17.50 2.79 -7.60
C PHE A 259 -18.07 2.45 -8.99
N ASP A 260 -19.06 1.55 -9.09
CA ASP A 260 -19.66 1.20 -10.38
C ASP A 260 -20.40 2.39 -10.99
N GLY A 261 -20.15 2.64 -12.27
CA GLY A 261 -20.72 3.78 -13.00
C GLY A 261 -20.13 5.14 -12.64
N LYS A 262 -19.19 5.23 -11.69
CA LYS A 262 -18.46 6.47 -11.38
C LYS A 262 -17.38 6.73 -12.44
N LYS A 263 -17.25 8.00 -12.86
CA LYS A 263 -16.23 8.43 -13.82
C LYS A 263 -14.85 8.01 -13.32
N GLY A 264 -14.07 7.34 -14.17
CA GLY A 264 -12.71 6.90 -13.82
C GLY A 264 -12.61 5.59 -13.04
N PHE A 265 -13.74 4.92 -12.80
CA PHE A 265 -13.84 3.58 -12.25
C PHE A 265 -14.52 2.64 -13.26
N GLY A 266 -14.43 2.96 -14.56
CA GLY A 266 -14.94 2.11 -15.62
C GLY A 266 -14.09 0.85 -15.79
N MET A 267 -14.58 -0.14 -16.53
CA MET A 267 -13.84 -1.39 -16.77
C MET A 267 -12.49 -1.19 -17.49
N LEU A 268 -12.37 -0.11 -18.27
CA LEU A 268 -11.12 0.29 -18.92
C LEU A 268 -10.11 0.92 -17.97
N ASP A 269 -10.58 1.50 -16.86
CA ASP A 269 -9.75 2.14 -15.85
C ASP A 269 -9.38 1.17 -14.72
N MET A 270 -10.36 0.39 -14.24
CA MET A 270 -10.25 -0.48 -13.08
C MET A 270 -11.13 -1.70 -13.23
N ASN A 271 -10.51 -2.88 -13.12
CA ASN A 271 -11.24 -4.13 -13.10
C ASN A 271 -11.96 -4.33 -11.74
N LYS A 272 -12.75 -5.40 -11.61
CA LYS A 272 -13.52 -5.68 -10.39
C LYS A 272 -12.61 -5.96 -9.18
N GLN A 273 -11.45 -6.57 -9.40
CA GLN A 273 -10.47 -6.91 -8.38
C GLN A 273 -9.82 -5.65 -7.80
N THR A 274 -9.45 -4.69 -8.65
CA THR A 274 -8.94 -3.38 -8.24
C THR A 274 -9.98 -2.60 -7.45
N LYS A 275 -11.27 -2.65 -7.82
CA LYS A 275 -12.34 -2.02 -7.03
C LYS A 275 -12.54 -2.67 -5.66
N LEU A 276 -12.49 -4.01 -5.59
CA LEU A 276 -12.51 -4.73 -4.30
C LEU A 276 -11.33 -4.35 -3.43
N MET A 277 -10.14 -4.22 -4.02
CA MET A 277 -8.93 -3.77 -3.35
C MET A 277 -9.07 -2.34 -2.80
N LEU A 278 -9.59 -1.39 -3.60
CA LEU A 278 -9.90 -0.03 -3.13
C LEU A 278 -10.98 -0.03 -2.04
N GLY A 279 -12.01 -0.88 -2.16
CA GLY A 279 -13.01 -1.08 -1.12
C GLY A 279 -12.41 -1.58 0.18
N ALA A 280 -11.48 -2.54 0.11
CA ALA A 280 -10.75 -3.06 1.27
C ALA A 280 -9.93 -1.95 1.96
N MET A 281 -9.26 -1.08 1.19
CA MET A 281 -8.54 0.07 1.74
C MET A 281 -9.44 1.05 2.46
N VAL A 282 -10.57 1.43 1.82
CA VAL A 282 -11.54 2.36 2.42
C VAL A 282 -12.10 1.79 3.72
N VAL A 283 -12.47 0.50 3.72
CA VAL A 283 -12.98 -0.18 4.91
C VAL A 283 -11.88 -0.29 5.98
N SER A 284 -10.66 -0.69 5.64
CA SER A 284 -9.54 -0.75 6.58
C SER A 284 -9.33 0.59 7.28
N GLY A 285 -9.16 1.67 6.53
CA GLY A 285 -8.98 2.99 7.12
C GLY A 285 -10.19 3.46 7.95
N ALA A 286 -11.43 3.22 7.50
CA ALA A 286 -12.63 3.68 8.20
C ALA A 286 -12.84 3.01 9.56
N TYR A 287 -12.30 1.81 9.74
CA TYR A 287 -12.41 1.04 10.98
C TYR A 287 -11.15 1.12 11.85
N SER A 288 -9.97 1.37 11.28
CA SER A 288 -8.73 1.60 12.03
C SER A 288 -8.72 2.90 12.85
N GLU A 289 -9.53 3.91 12.50
CA GLU A 289 -9.68 5.13 13.32
C GLU A 289 -10.46 4.90 14.62
N LYS A 290 -11.35 3.90 14.67
CA LYS A 290 -12.28 3.69 15.79
C LYS A 290 -11.72 2.84 16.93
N SER A 291 -10.53 2.26 16.79
CA SER A 291 -9.85 1.54 17.87
C SER A 291 -9.17 2.47 18.89
N THR A 292 -9.30 3.79 18.75
CA THR A 292 -8.61 4.82 19.56
C THR A 292 -9.24 5.13 20.93
N VAL A 293 -10.09 4.26 21.49
CA VAL A 293 -10.63 4.45 22.85
C VAL A 293 -10.45 3.21 23.71
N THR A 294 -9.19 2.85 24.02
CA THR A 294 -8.71 2.32 25.33
C THR A 294 -7.22 1.95 25.26
N ASP A 295 -6.44 2.50 26.19
CA ASP A 295 -5.08 2.16 26.68
C ASP A 295 -3.99 1.61 25.74
N ALA A 296 -2.79 2.20 25.80
CA ALA A 296 -1.48 1.77 25.26
C ALA A 296 -1.40 1.39 23.75
N SER A 297 -2.54 1.28 23.07
CA SER A 297 -2.77 0.83 21.70
C SER A 297 -2.77 1.99 20.68
N VAL A 298 -2.55 3.22 21.14
CA VAL A 298 -2.53 4.42 20.27
C VAL A 298 -1.42 4.33 19.22
N THR A 299 -0.29 3.71 19.58
CA THR A 299 0.84 3.47 18.66
C THR A 299 0.52 2.40 17.60
N SER A 300 -0.32 1.39 17.92
CA SER A 300 -0.66 0.32 16.98
C SER A 300 -1.75 0.71 15.97
N GLY A 301 -2.68 1.60 16.34
CA GLY A 301 -3.72 2.11 15.44
C GLY A 301 -3.19 3.00 14.32
N ALA A 302 -2.27 3.93 14.63
CA ALA A 302 -1.65 4.80 13.64
C ALA A 302 -0.74 4.03 12.66
N ILE A 303 0.01 3.04 13.17
CA ILE A 303 0.85 2.17 12.35
C ILE A 303 0.00 1.29 11.41
N SER A 304 -1.13 0.77 11.89
CA SER A 304 -2.06 -0.04 11.07
C SER A 304 -2.65 0.74 9.89
N MET A 305 -2.99 2.02 10.08
CA MET A 305 -3.43 2.89 8.98
C MET A 305 -2.31 3.13 7.97
N ILE A 306 -1.10 3.43 8.43
CA ILE A 306 0.07 3.60 7.56
C ILE A 306 0.30 2.32 6.74
N ILE A 307 0.19 1.13 7.35
CA ILE A 307 0.38 -0.15 6.62
C ILE A 307 -0.67 -0.32 5.52
N ALA A 308 -1.94 -0.01 5.77
CA ALA A 308 -2.99 -0.11 4.77
C ALA A 308 -2.75 0.86 3.59
N GLU A 309 -2.37 2.10 3.89
CA GLU A 309 -2.04 3.12 2.91
C GLU A 309 -0.78 2.74 2.09
N GLN A 310 0.30 2.31 2.73
CA GLN A 310 1.53 1.90 2.04
C GLN A 310 1.32 0.65 1.20
N THR A 311 0.56 -0.34 1.71
CA THR A 311 0.17 -1.53 0.92
C THR A 311 -0.59 -1.11 -0.33
N ALA A 312 -1.46 -0.10 -0.24
CA ALA A 312 -2.19 0.43 -1.39
C ALA A 312 -1.31 1.05 -2.46
N MET A 313 -0.42 1.95 -2.03
CA MET A 313 0.53 2.61 -2.93
C MET A 313 1.43 1.60 -3.63
N LEU A 314 1.88 0.58 -2.89
CA LEU A 314 2.70 -0.49 -3.42
C LEU A 314 2.00 -1.28 -4.51
N VAL A 315 0.80 -1.78 -4.22
CA VAL A 315 0.02 -2.57 -5.18
C VAL A 315 -0.30 -1.73 -6.42
N ALA A 316 -0.65 -0.46 -6.26
CA ALA A 316 -0.91 0.42 -7.39
C ALA A 316 0.33 0.64 -8.27
N ILE A 317 1.51 0.80 -7.67
CA ILE A 317 2.76 0.97 -8.41
C ILE A 317 3.17 -0.32 -9.13
N MET A 318 2.96 -1.50 -8.52
CA MET A 318 3.20 -2.78 -9.18
C MET A 318 2.27 -2.98 -10.40
N ILE A 319 0.97 -2.67 -10.26
CA ILE A 319 0.00 -2.73 -11.37
C ILE A 319 0.31 -1.72 -12.48
N ALA A 320 0.68 -0.48 -12.11
CA ALA A 320 1.03 0.55 -13.09
C ALA A 320 2.32 0.21 -13.87
N SER A 321 3.31 -0.39 -13.20
CA SER A 321 4.59 -0.74 -13.81
C SER A 321 4.49 -1.95 -14.75
N SER A 322 3.69 -2.95 -14.40
CA SER A 322 3.43 -4.12 -15.26
C SER A 322 2.64 -3.77 -16.53
N SER A 323 1.68 -2.84 -16.43
CA SER A 323 0.92 -2.35 -17.59
C SER A 323 1.81 -1.63 -18.62
N ALA A 324 2.80 -0.86 -18.14
CA ALA A 324 3.76 -0.17 -19.01
C ALA A 324 4.66 -1.16 -19.78
N ALA A 325 5.12 -2.23 -19.13
CA ALA A 325 5.96 -3.25 -19.76
C ALA A 325 5.24 -3.95 -20.93
N ALA A 326 3.95 -4.28 -20.78
CA ALA A 326 3.14 -4.88 -21.84
C ALA A 326 2.93 -3.96 -23.06
N SER A 327 2.90 -2.64 -22.85
CA SER A 327 2.80 -1.67 -23.95
C SER A 327 4.12 -1.52 -24.71
N SER A 328 5.27 -1.65 -24.04
CA SER A 328 6.59 -1.55 -24.67
C SER A 328 6.98 -2.78 -25.48
N SER A 329 6.45 -3.96 -25.15
CA SER A 329 6.69 -5.21 -25.92
C SER A 329 5.79 -5.34 -27.15
N SER A 330 4.84 -4.42 -27.33
CA SER A 330 3.88 -4.42 -28.43
C SER A 330 4.24 -3.44 -29.56
N ASN A 331 5.41 -2.79 -29.49
CA ASN A 331 5.94 -1.86 -30.50
C ASN A 331 7.19 -2.42 -31.19
#